data_AF-A0A960MYS7-F1
#
_entry.id   AF-A0A960MYS7-F1
#
_cell.length_a   1.000
_cell.length_b   1.000
_cell.length_c   1.000
_cell.angle_alpha   90.00
_cell.angle_beta   90.00
_cell.angle_gamma   90.00
#
_symmetry.space_group_name_H-M   'P 1'
#
loop_
_entity.id
_entity.type
_entity.pdbx_description
1 polymer ?
#
loop_
_entity_poly.entity_id
_entity_poly.type
_entity_poly.pdbx_seq_one_letter_code
_entity_poly.pdbx_strand_id
1 'polypeptide(L)'
;VFKKYCLDCHSSDTKEGSVDLETISFQISRDIPTAELWAKILNAINSGEMPPEDAEPISNAEKLTFLEDLSTQMVVARRILSDSDGVITMRRLNRREYQNTVEALLGVRPNVSSLPDDQASAGFDTAGASLFFSSDQLEQYLAVARDTLNLALHPEEPRKGRTERIEPEEKYTQLYSELLAELHDTEKR
;
A
#
# COMPACT_ATOMS: atom_id res chain seq x y z
N VAL A 1 6.78 10.55 -25.06
CA VAL A 1 7.33 9.65 -24.01
C VAL A 1 7.56 8.24 -24.54
N PHE A 2 6.54 7.40 -24.75
CA PHE A 2 6.71 5.98 -25.15
C PHE A 2 7.66 5.74 -26.35
N LYS A 3 7.37 6.35 -27.50
CA LYS A 3 8.22 6.16 -28.70
C LYS A 3 9.65 6.66 -28.53
N LYS A 4 9.85 7.69 -27.69
CA LYS A 4 11.15 8.33 -27.49
C LYS A 4 12.04 7.53 -26.54
N TYR A 5 11.47 7.01 -25.46
CA TYR A 5 12.26 6.43 -24.37
C TYR A 5 12.16 4.90 -24.27
N CYS A 6 11.16 4.26 -24.90
CA CYS A 6 10.97 2.81 -24.81
C CYS A 6 11.42 2.07 -26.07
N LEU A 7 11.19 2.64 -27.25
CA LEU A 7 11.44 1.94 -28.52
C LEU A 7 12.91 1.88 -28.92
N ASP A 8 13.78 2.70 -28.33
CA ASP A 8 15.22 2.63 -28.59
C ASP A 8 15.79 1.26 -28.18
N CYS A 9 15.36 0.73 -27.02
CA CYS A 9 15.83 -0.56 -26.48
C CYS A 9 14.86 -1.72 -26.75
N HIS A 10 13.56 -1.45 -26.87
CA HIS A 10 12.52 -2.49 -27.01
C HIS A 10 11.77 -2.44 -28.35
N SER A 11 12.45 -2.09 -29.45
CA SER A 11 11.86 -2.21 -30.80
C SER A 11 11.88 -3.65 -31.29
N SER A 12 11.29 -3.89 -32.47
CA SER A 12 11.41 -5.16 -33.19
C SER A 12 12.85 -5.54 -33.53
N ASP A 13 13.74 -4.55 -33.61
CA ASP A 13 15.14 -4.72 -34.02
C ASP A 13 16.07 -4.95 -32.81
N THR A 14 15.85 -4.25 -31.69
CA THR A 14 16.72 -4.33 -30.50
C THR A 14 16.29 -5.40 -29.50
N LYS A 15 14.99 -5.47 -29.17
CA LYS A 15 14.38 -6.50 -28.31
C LYS A 15 15.14 -6.79 -27.00
N GLU A 16 15.63 -5.76 -26.32
CA GLU A 16 16.31 -5.96 -25.04
C GLU A 16 15.40 -6.66 -24.03
N GLY A 17 15.99 -7.56 -23.24
CA GLY A 17 15.25 -8.39 -22.29
C GLY A 17 14.26 -9.37 -22.96
N SER A 18 14.38 -9.62 -24.27
CA SER A 18 13.39 -10.37 -25.07
C SER A 18 12.00 -9.73 -25.09
N VAL A 19 11.93 -8.40 -24.94
CA VAL A 19 10.69 -7.63 -24.96
C VAL A 19 10.62 -6.76 -26.21
N ASP A 20 9.54 -6.91 -26.96
CA ASP A 20 9.21 -6.10 -28.13
C ASP A 20 7.95 -5.27 -27.81
N LEU A 21 8.14 -3.95 -27.74
CA LEU A 21 7.11 -2.97 -27.45
C LEU A 21 6.60 -2.26 -28.70
N GLU A 22 7.12 -2.59 -29.88
CA GLU A 22 6.66 -1.98 -31.13
C GLU A 22 5.34 -2.60 -31.60
N THR A 23 5.16 -3.90 -31.34
CA THR A 23 3.98 -4.67 -31.72
C THR A 23 2.88 -4.71 -30.65
N ILE A 24 3.14 -4.16 -29.47
CA ILE A 24 2.18 -4.15 -28.36
C ILE A 24 0.95 -3.30 -28.70
N SER A 25 -0.25 -3.82 -28.38
CA SER A 25 -1.47 -3.03 -28.51
C SER A 25 -1.62 -2.05 -27.35
N PHE A 26 -2.00 -0.80 -27.64
CA PHE A 26 -2.43 0.16 -26.64
C PHE A 26 -3.87 -0.10 -26.13
N GLN A 27 -4.59 -1.06 -26.72
CA GLN A 27 -5.89 -1.51 -26.23
C GLN A 27 -5.70 -2.55 -25.13
N ILE A 28 -5.29 -2.10 -23.95
CA ILE A 28 -4.92 -2.96 -22.80
C ILE A 28 -6.04 -3.93 -22.39
N SER A 29 -7.30 -3.52 -22.53
CA SER A 29 -8.47 -4.30 -22.11
C SER A 29 -8.87 -5.43 -23.07
N ARG A 30 -8.17 -5.64 -24.18
CA ARG A 30 -8.55 -6.62 -25.20
C ARG A 30 -8.24 -8.05 -24.77
N ASP A 31 -7.09 -8.27 -24.13
CA ASP A 31 -6.60 -9.60 -23.76
C ASP A 31 -5.66 -9.55 -22.56
N ILE A 32 -5.60 -10.67 -21.83
CA ILE A 32 -4.78 -10.82 -20.61
C ILE A 32 -3.28 -10.66 -20.89
N PRO A 33 -2.68 -11.31 -21.91
CA PRO A 33 -1.25 -11.17 -22.18
C PRO A 33 -0.79 -9.72 -22.42
N THR A 34 -1.58 -8.94 -23.16
CA THR A 34 -1.31 -7.51 -23.39
C THR A 34 -1.35 -6.73 -22.07
N ALA A 35 -2.37 -6.98 -21.23
CA ALA A 35 -2.48 -6.33 -19.92
C ALA A 35 -1.32 -6.70 -18.98
N GLU A 36 -0.89 -7.97 -18.97
CA GLU A 36 0.25 -8.42 -18.18
C GLU A 36 1.56 -7.75 -18.63
N LEU A 37 1.77 -7.60 -19.93
CA LEU A 37 2.95 -6.92 -20.46
C LEU A 37 2.97 -5.44 -20.05
N TRP A 38 1.85 -4.74 -20.17
CA TRP A 38 1.73 -3.36 -19.68
C TRP A 38 1.93 -3.23 -18.16
N ALA A 39 1.46 -4.20 -17.37
CA ALA A 39 1.72 -4.24 -15.93
C ALA A 39 3.22 -4.38 -15.61
N LYS A 40 3.96 -5.19 -16.37
CA LYS A 40 5.42 -5.32 -16.24
C LYS A 40 6.14 -4.00 -16.56
N ILE A 41 5.73 -3.31 -17.63
CA ILE A 41 6.27 -2.00 -17.99
C ILE A 41 6.04 -0.99 -16.86
N LEU A 42 4.82 -0.92 -16.33
CA LEU A 42 4.48 -0.04 -15.21
C LEU A 42 5.37 -0.32 -13.98
N ASN A 43 5.58 -1.60 -13.66
CA ASN A 43 6.41 -2.01 -12.52
C ASN A 43 7.88 -1.62 -12.72
N ALA A 44 8.47 -1.89 -13.89
CA ALA A 44 9.87 -1.57 -14.18
C ALA A 44 10.16 -0.06 -14.08
N ILE A 45 9.20 0.78 -14.47
CA ILE A 45 9.32 2.23 -14.35
C ILE A 45 9.17 2.70 -12.89
N ASN A 46 8.28 2.07 -12.11
CA ASN A 46 8.06 2.38 -10.71
C ASN A 46 9.22 1.92 -9.80
N SER A 47 9.83 0.76 -10.08
CA SER A 47 11.00 0.26 -9.35
C SER A 47 12.28 1.04 -9.68
N GLY A 48 12.26 1.84 -10.75
CA GLY A 48 13.42 2.58 -11.24
C GLY A 48 14.41 1.72 -12.02
N GLU A 49 14.05 0.48 -12.37
CA GLU A 49 14.82 -0.37 -13.29
C GLU A 49 14.87 0.23 -14.70
N MET A 50 13.82 0.96 -15.09
CA MET A 50 13.73 1.63 -16.38
C MET A 50 13.52 3.15 -16.21
N PRO A 51 14.22 3.98 -17.02
CA PRO A 51 15.25 3.63 -18.01
C PRO A 51 16.59 3.22 -17.34
N PRO A 52 17.44 2.43 -18.02
CA PRO A 52 18.75 2.03 -17.49
C PRO A 52 19.72 3.22 -17.43
N GLU A 53 20.81 3.08 -16.65
CA GLU A 53 21.75 4.18 -16.38
C GLU A 53 22.45 4.74 -17.63
N ASP A 54 22.56 3.93 -18.69
CA ASP A 54 23.16 4.27 -19.97
C ASP A 54 22.18 4.85 -21.00
N ALA A 55 20.88 4.93 -20.68
CA ALA A 55 19.85 5.50 -21.54
C ALA A 55 19.50 6.95 -21.18
N GLU A 56 18.81 7.65 -22.10
CA GLU A 56 18.36 9.02 -21.87
C GLU A 56 17.34 9.06 -20.71
N PRO A 57 17.58 9.86 -19.65
CA PRO A 57 16.66 9.92 -18.53
C PRO A 57 15.34 10.59 -18.92
N ILE A 58 14.24 10.03 -18.45
CA ILE A 58 12.91 10.63 -18.61
C ILE A 58 12.77 11.75 -17.58
N SER A 59 12.31 12.94 -18.00
CA SER A 59 12.04 14.02 -17.06
C SER A 59 10.95 13.61 -16.05
N ASN A 60 11.06 14.06 -14.79
CA ASN A 60 10.09 13.71 -13.75
C ASN A 60 8.64 14.05 -14.13
N ALA A 61 8.43 15.17 -14.83
CA ALA A 61 7.11 15.58 -15.30
C ALA A 61 6.55 14.60 -16.35
N GLU A 62 7.33 14.26 -17.38
CA GLU A 62 6.90 13.30 -18.40
C GLU A 62 6.69 11.90 -17.83
N LYS A 63 7.54 11.47 -16.89
CA LYS A 63 7.42 10.19 -16.20
C LYS A 63 6.12 10.13 -15.41
N LEU A 64 5.80 11.18 -14.64
CA LEU A 64 4.58 11.25 -13.85
C LEU A 64 3.33 11.18 -14.75
N THR A 65 3.26 12.00 -15.78
CA THR A 65 2.11 12.00 -16.72
C THR A 65 1.93 10.64 -17.38
N PHE A 66 3.02 10.01 -17.84
CA PHE A 66 2.94 8.68 -18.45
C PHE A 66 2.45 7.61 -17.46
N LEU A 67 2.94 7.64 -16.22
CA LEU A 67 2.52 6.71 -15.18
C LEU A 67 1.06 6.91 -14.78
N GLU A 68 0.59 8.16 -14.70
CA GLU A 68 -0.82 8.49 -14.41
C GLU A 68 -1.76 7.96 -15.50
N ASP A 69 -1.42 8.22 -16.76
CA ASP A 69 -2.20 7.74 -17.91
C ASP A 69 -2.25 6.20 -17.96
N LEU A 70 -1.08 5.55 -17.82
CA LEU A 70 -0.97 4.11 -17.85
C LEU A 70 -1.71 3.46 -16.67
N SER A 71 -1.54 4.00 -15.46
CA SER A 71 -2.25 3.53 -14.27
C SER A 71 -3.76 3.58 -14.45
N THR A 72 -4.28 4.69 -14.99
CA THR A 72 -5.71 4.86 -15.27
C THR A 72 -6.23 3.82 -16.25
N GLN A 73 -5.50 3.58 -17.36
CA GLN A 73 -5.89 2.56 -18.34
C GLN A 73 -5.81 1.15 -17.76
N MET A 74 -4.80 0.87 -16.93
CA MET A 74 -4.66 -0.42 -16.24
C MET A 74 -5.82 -0.70 -15.28
N VAL A 75 -6.35 0.31 -14.58
CA VAL A 75 -7.53 0.15 -13.72
C VAL A 75 -8.77 -0.23 -14.56
N VAL A 76 -8.97 0.44 -15.70
CA VAL A 76 -10.10 0.15 -16.60
C VAL A 76 -9.97 -1.26 -17.21
N ALA A 77 -8.80 -1.58 -17.76
CA ALA A 77 -8.53 -2.88 -18.35
C ALA A 77 -8.72 -4.00 -17.33
N ARG A 78 -8.26 -3.80 -16.10
CA ARG A 78 -8.43 -4.75 -15.02
C ARG A 78 -9.90 -4.97 -14.69
N ARG A 79 -10.71 -3.92 -14.61
CA ARG A 79 -12.16 -4.06 -14.38
C ARG A 79 -12.82 -4.92 -15.47
N ILE A 80 -12.49 -4.69 -16.73
CA ILE A 80 -13.03 -5.44 -17.86
C ILE A 80 -12.56 -6.90 -17.84
N LEU A 81 -11.27 -7.14 -17.62
CA LEU A 81 -10.67 -8.48 -17.62
C LEU A 81 -10.97 -9.28 -16.34
N SER A 82 -11.38 -8.60 -15.26
CA SER A 82 -11.79 -9.23 -14.00
C SER A 82 -13.19 -9.85 -14.05
N ASP A 83 -13.96 -9.57 -15.11
CA ASP A 83 -15.26 -10.19 -15.35
C ASP A 83 -15.03 -11.63 -15.83
N SER A 84 -14.74 -12.51 -14.88
CA SER A 84 -13.96 -13.73 -15.08
C SER A 84 -14.71 -14.89 -15.75
N ASP A 85 -15.91 -14.69 -16.31
CA ASP A 85 -16.75 -15.73 -16.95
C ASP A 85 -16.79 -17.07 -16.16
N GLY A 86 -16.71 -17.01 -14.83
CA GLY A 86 -16.67 -18.18 -13.94
C GLY A 86 -15.29 -18.76 -13.58
N VAL A 87 -14.17 -18.21 -14.07
CA VAL A 87 -12.80 -18.63 -13.70
C VAL A 87 -12.40 -18.03 -12.35
N ILE A 88 -11.98 -18.88 -11.40
CA ILE A 88 -11.49 -18.44 -10.10
C ILE A 88 -10.08 -17.84 -10.30
N THR A 89 -9.99 -16.52 -10.23
CA THR A 89 -8.71 -15.80 -10.25
C THR A 89 -8.02 -15.91 -8.88
N MET A 90 -6.70 -16.04 -8.89
CA MET A 90 -5.90 -15.96 -7.66
C MET A 90 -6.07 -14.56 -7.06
N ARG A 91 -6.60 -14.50 -5.84
CA ARG A 91 -6.83 -13.25 -5.13
C ARG A 91 -5.90 -13.10 -3.93
N ARG A 92 -5.59 -11.85 -3.56
CA ARG A 92 -5.00 -11.54 -2.26
C ARG A 92 -6.04 -11.70 -1.14
N LEU A 93 -5.55 -11.90 0.07
CA LEU A 93 -6.38 -11.71 1.26
C LEU A 93 -6.71 -10.22 1.39
N ASN A 94 -7.94 -9.91 1.78
CA ASN A 94 -8.31 -8.54 2.14
C ASN A 94 -7.67 -8.18 3.50
N ARG A 95 -7.65 -6.90 3.88
CA ARG A 95 -6.96 -6.42 5.10
C ARG A 95 -7.45 -7.13 6.35
N ARG A 96 -8.75 -7.37 6.45
CA ARG A 96 -9.38 -8.07 7.58
C ARG A 96 -8.99 -9.54 7.61
N GLU A 97 -9.06 -10.23 6.47
CA GLU A 97 -8.66 -11.63 6.32
C GLU A 97 -7.18 -11.81 6.65
N TYR A 98 -6.31 -10.92 6.15
CA TYR A 98 -4.88 -10.95 6.44
C TYR A 98 -4.61 -10.73 7.94
N GLN A 99 -5.22 -9.71 8.54
CA GLN A 99 -5.08 -9.44 9.97
C GLN A 99 -5.47 -10.65 10.83
N ASN A 100 -6.65 -11.22 10.57
CA ASN A 100 -7.15 -12.38 11.31
C ASN A 100 -6.28 -13.62 11.11
N THR A 101 -5.78 -13.84 9.88
CA THR A 101 -4.94 -15.01 9.56
C THR A 101 -3.60 -14.91 10.27
N VAL A 102 -2.94 -13.76 10.21
CA VAL A 102 -1.64 -13.55 10.87
C VAL A 102 -1.79 -13.59 12.39
N GLU A 103 -2.84 -12.99 12.96
CA GLU A 103 -3.14 -13.08 14.39
C GLU A 103 -3.37 -14.53 14.83
N ALA A 104 -4.11 -15.33 14.04
CA ALA A 104 -4.32 -16.74 14.33
C ALA A 104 -3.04 -17.59 14.26
N LEU A 105 -2.10 -17.23 13.38
CA LEU A 105 -0.84 -17.97 13.19
C LEU A 105 0.24 -17.57 14.21
N LEU A 106 0.37 -16.29 14.53
CA LEU A 106 1.45 -15.75 15.34
C LEU A 106 1.02 -15.39 16.78
N GLY A 107 -0.28 -15.36 17.07
CA GLY A 107 -0.82 -14.94 18.37
C GLY A 107 -0.70 -13.43 18.63
N VAL A 108 -0.28 -12.65 17.63
CA VAL A 108 -0.07 -11.20 17.72
C VAL A 108 -0.84 -10.53 16.59
N ARG A 109 -1.61 -9.49 16.93
CA ARG A 109 -2.43 -8.77 15.97
C ARG A 109 -1.58 -7.78 15.15
N PRO A 110 -1.45 -7.96 13.81
CA PRO A 110 -0.68 -7.04 12.99
C PRO A 110 -1.40 -5.70 12.83
N ASN A 111 -0.63 -4.62 12.70
CA ASN A 111 -1.14 -3.35 12.21
C ASN A 111 -1.21 -3.39 10.67
N VAL A 112 -2.42 -3.41 10.13
CA VAL A 112 -2.67 -3.45 8.68
C VAL A 112 -3.01 -2.09 8.09
N SER A 113 -2.77 -0.98 8.82
CA SER A 113 -3.10 0.39 8.37
C SER A 113 -2.37 0.80 7.10
N SER A 114 -1.16 0.25 6.89
CA SER A 114 -0.32 0.47 5.72
C SER A 114 -0.72 -0.36 4.50
N LEU A 115 -1.58 -1.37 4.65
CA LEU A 115 -2.01 -2.20 3.54
C LEU A 115 -2.99 -1.45 2.62
N PRO A 116 -3.03 -1.77 1.32
CA PRO A 116 -3.91 -1.16 0.34
C PRO A 116 -5.37 -1.36 0.71
N ASP A 117 -6.20 -0.38 0.38
CA ASP A 117 -7.63 -0.48 0.61
C ASP A 117 -8.27 -1.58 -0.26
N ASP A 118 -9.27 -2.25 0.30
CA ASP A 118 -10.01 -3.30 -0.37
C ASP A 118 -11.18 -2.64 -1.08
N GLN A 119 -11.06 -2.41 -2.39
CA GLN A 119 -12.16 -1.84 -3.17
C GLN A 119 -13.37 -2.78 -3.09
N ALA A 120 -14.39 -2.33 -2.36
CA ALA A 120 -15.65 -3.04 -2.23
C ALA A 120 -16.33 -3.09 -3.59
N SER A 121 -16.46 -4.29 -4.16
CA SER A 121 -17.27 -4.50 -5.36
C SER A 121 -18.67 -4.93 -4.91
N ALA A 122 -19.69 -4.21 -5.37
CA ALA A 122 -21.09 -4.44 -4.98
C ALA A 122 -21.33 -4.50 -3.45
N GLY A 123 -20.50 -3.79 -2.67
CA GLY A 123 -20.60 -3.75 -1.21
C GLY A 123 -19.89 -4.89 -0.47
N PHE A 124 -19.21 -5.79 -1.19
CA PHE A 124 -18.42 -6.87 -0.60
C PHE A 124 -16.93 -6.64 -0.78
N ASP A 125 -16.16 -6.85 0.29
CA ASP A 125 -14.70 -6.78 0.32
C ASP A 125 -14.02 -8.13 0.08
N THR A 126 -14.79 -9.16 -0.32
CA THR A 126 -14.32 -10.51 -0.64
C THR A 126 -14.40 -10.83 -2.13
N ALA A 127 -14.73 -9.84 -2.97
CA ALA A 127 -14.83 -10.03 -4.40
C ALA A 127 -13.43 -10.30 -4.98
N GLY A 128 -13.13 -11.56 -5.34
CA GLY A 128 -11.81 -11.95 -5.86
C GLY A 128 -11.39 -11.15 -7.09
N ALA A 129 -12.36 -10.80 -7.94
CA ALA A 129 -12.20 -9.94 -9.10
C ALA A 129 -11.74 -8.51 -8.76
N SER A 130 -11.78 -8.04 -7.52
CA SER A 130 -11.21 -6.74 -7.10
C SER A 130 -9.97 -6.85 -6.21
N LEU A 131 -9.57 -8.08 -5.84
CA LEU A 131 -8.51 -8.37 -4.88
C LEU A 131 -7.28 -8.97 -5.56
N PHE A 132 -6.59 -8.17 -6.36
CA PHE A 132 -5.34 -8.55 -7.04
C PHE A 132 -4.10 -8.15 -6.23
N PHE A 133 -2.95 -8.73 -6.57
CA PHE A 133 -1.63 -8.31 -6.08
C PHE A 133 -0.89 -7.49 -7.16
N SER A 134 -0.38 -6.32 -6.80
CA SER A 134 0.75 -5.69 -7.50
C SER A 134 2.07 -5.94 -6.75
N SER A 135 3.22 -5.62 -7.37
CA SER A 135 4.54 -5.76 -6.74
C SER A 135 4.65 -4.92 -5.47
N ASP A 136 4.27 -3.65 -5.54
CA ASP A 136 4.24 -2.74 -4.39
C ASP A 136 3.33 -3.26 -3.25
N GLN A 137 2.17 -3.83 -3.59
CA GLN A 137 1.30 -4.42 -2.58
C GLN A 137 1.95 -5.65 -1.94
N LEU A 138 2.64 -6.48 -2.71
CA LEU A 138 3.38 -7.62 -2.14
C LEU A 138 4.46 -7.16 -1.16
N GLU A 139 5.18 -6.08 -1.48
CA GLU A 139 6.17 -5.48 -0.60
C GLU A 139 5.56 -4.95 0.69
N GLN A 140 4.41 -4.27 0.61
CA GLN A 140 3.67 -3.79 1.79
C GLN A 140 3.22 -4.95 2.69
N TYR A 141 2.71 -6.04 2.11
CA TYR A 141 2.33 -7.24 2.86
C TYR A 141 3.55 -7.88 3.55
N LEU A 142 4.68 -7.96 2.84
CA LEU A 142 5.93 -8.49 3.39
C LEU A 142 6.48 -7.60 4.53
N ALA A 143 6.36 -6.28 4.41
CA ALA A 143 6.74 -5.34 5.47
C ALA A 143 5.91 -5.57 6.74
N VAL A 144 4.58 -5.63 6.61
CA VAL A 144 3.69 -5.93 7.74
C VAL A 144 3.99 -7.31 8.34
N ALA A 145 4.28 -8.32 7.52
CA ALA A 145 4.68 -9.64 8.00
C ALA A 145 5.94 -9.59 8.85
N ARG A 146 6.98 -8.87 8.39
CA ARG A 146 8.26 -8.71 9.11
C ARG A 146 8.06 -7.99 10.44
N ASP A 147 7.30 -6.91 10.45
CA ASP A 147 7.00 -6.15 11.68
C ASP A 147 6.26 -7.02 12.71
N THR A 148 5.31 -7.81 12.23
CA THR A 148 4.53 -8.70 13.11
C THR A 148 5.38 -9.85 13.65
N LEU A 149 6.27 -10.41 12.83
CA LEU A 149 7.23 -11.42 13.27
C LEU A 149 8.18 -10.88 14.33
N ASN A 150 8.68 -9.64 14.16
CA ASN A 150 9.51 -9.00 15.18
C ASN A 150 8.77 -8.88 16.51
N LEU A 151 7.49 -8.47 16.50
CA LEU A 151 6.68 -8.37 17.70
C LEU A 151 6.39 -9.75 18.35
N ALA A 152 6.20 -10.78 17.53
CA ALA A 152 5.96 -12.15 18.02
C ALA A 152 7.22 -12.80 18.62
N LEU A 153 8.40 -12.57 18.04
CA LEU A 153 9.66 -13.15 18.50
C LEU A 153 10.32 -12.35 19.63
N HIS A 154 10.09 -11.04 19.64
CA HIS A 154 10.57 -10.12 20.67
C HIS A 154 9.38 -9.41 21.30
N PRO A 155 8.55 -10.12 22.08
CA PRO A 155 7.47 -9.46 22.81
C PRO A 155 8.10 -8.37 23.67
N GLU A 156 7.74 -7.11 23.42
CA GLU A 156 8.18 -5.99 24.26
C GLU A 156 7.87 -6.36 25.72
N GLU A 157 8.86 -6.21 26.60
CA GLU A 157 8.60 -6.36 28.03
C GLU A 157 7.44 -5.43 28.39
N PRO A 158 6.37 -5.95 29.03
CA PRO A 158 5.23 -5.13 29.37
C PRO A 158 5.73 -3.92 30.14
N ARG A 159 5.43 -2.71 29.64
CA ARG A 159 5.81 -1.46 30.30
C ARG A 159 5.39 -1.58 31.76
N LYS A 160 6.35 -1.53 32.69
CA LYS A 160 6.06 -1.60 34.12
C LYS A 160 4.99 -0.57 34.43
N GLY A 161 3.82 -1.03 34.84
CA GLY A 161 2.73 -0.15 35.24
C GLY A 161 3.24 0.79 36.33
N ARG A 162 3.11 2.10 36.12
CA ARG A 162 3.39 3.08 37.17
C ARG A 162 2.16 3.17 38.04
N THR A 163 2.18 2.47 39.18
CA THR A 163 1.18 2.67 40.22
C THR A 163 1.49 3.98 40.93
N GLU A 164 0.75 5.03 40.59
CA GLU A 164 0.75 6.25 41.39
C GLU A 164 -0.29 6.13 42.48
N ARG A 165 0.17 6.07 43.73
CA ARG A 165 -0.70 6.26 44.88
C ARG A 165 -0.82 7.76 45.10
N ILE A 166 -2.02 8.29 44.90
CA ILE A 166 -2.35 9.69 45.15
C ILE A 166 -3.14 9.72 46.45
N GLU A 167 -2.57 10.33 47.49
CA GLU A 167 -3.34 10.66 48.69
C GLU A 167 -4.16 11.93 48.42
N PRO A 168 -5.51 11.85 48.49
CA PRO A 168 -6.38 12.99 48.17
C PRO A 168 -6.07 14.23 49.01
N GLU A 169 -5.71 14.02 50.28
CA GLU A 169 -5.32 15.04 51.24
C GLU A 169 -4.03 15.78 50.87
N GLU A 170 -3.11 15.14 50.15
CA GLU A 170 -1.84 15.76 49.77
C GLU A 170 -1.96 16.47 48.42
N LYS A 171 -2.65 15.85 47.44
CA LYS A 171 -2.70 16.37 46.07
C LYS A 171 -3.88 17.30 45.83
N TYR A 172 -5.08 16.94 46.28
CA TYR A 172 -6.29 17.68 45.95
C TYR A 172 -6.62 18.73 47.00
N THR A 173 -6.38 18.47 48.29
CA THR A 173 -6.64 19.48 49.32
C THR A 173 -5.73 20.70 49.17
N GLN A 174 -4.46 20.53 48.80
CA GLN A 174 -3.57 21.65 48.48
C GLN A 174 -4.09 22.43 47.27
N LEU A 175 -4.40 21.73 46.17
CA LEU A 175 -4.94 22.32 44.94
C LEU A 175 -6.23 23.13 45.19
N TYR A 176 -7.16 22.58 45.99
CA TYR A 176 -8.41 23.27 46.33
C TYR A 176 -8.17 24.43 47.29
N SER A 177 -7.20 24.33 48.21
CA SER A 177 -6.88 25.44 49.12
C SER A 177 -6.26 26.64 48.40
N GLU A 178 -5.39 26.39 47.43
CA GLU A 178 -4.79 27.43 46.58
C GLU A 178 -5.86 28.08 45.68
N LEU A 179 -6.71 27.26 45.04
CA LEU A 179 -7.82 27.75 44.23
C LEU A 179 -8.79 28.63 45.05
N LEU A 180 -9.11 28.24 46.28
CA LEU A 180 -9.97 29.03 47.17
C LEU A 180 -9.30 30.34 47.61
N ALA A 181 -7.99 30.34 47.83
CA ALA A 181 -7.24 31.54 48.17
C ALA A 181 -7.22 32.54 46.99
N GLU A 182 -7.05 32.07 45.77
CA GLU A 182 -7.13 32.90 44.56
C GLU A 182 -8.52 33.49 44.36
N LEU A 183 -9.58 32.68 44.51
CA LEU A 183 -10.96 33.16 44.40
C LEU A 183 -11.28 34.23 45.45
N HIS A 184 -10.85 34.04 46.69
CA HIS A 184 -11.02 35.04 47.76
C HIS A 184 -10.26 36.35 47.50
N ASP A 185 -9.12 36.31 46.81
CA ASP A 185 -8.35 37.51 46.47
C ASP A 185 -8.98 38.27 45.29
N THR A 186 -9.63 37.55 44.36
CA THR A 186 -10.39 38.16 43.26
C THR A 186 -11.69 38.84 43.71
N GLU A 187 -12.35 38.34 44.77
CA GLU A 187 -13.57 38.95 45.33
C GLU A 187 -13.29 40.21 46.18
N LYS A 188 -12.02 40.47 46.53
CA LYS A 188 -11.60 41.64 47.32
C LYS A 188 -11.13 42.84 46.50
N ARG A 189 -11.08 42.73 45.17
CA ARG A 189 -10.81 43.84 44.23
C ARG A 189 -12.11 44.45 43.71
#